data_AF-A0A142WQF8-F1
#
_entry.id   AF-A0A142WQF8-F1
#
_cell.length_a   1.000
_cell.length_b   1.000
_cell.length_c   1.000
_cell.angle_alpha   90.00
_cell.angle_beta   90.00
_cell.angle_gamma   90.00
#
_symmetry.space_group_name_H-M   'P 1'
#
loop_
_entity.id
_entity.type
_entity.pdbx_description
1 polymer ?
#
loop_
_entity_poly.entity_id
_entity_poly.type
_entity_poly.pdbx_seq_one_letter_code
_entity_poly.pdbx_strand_id
1 'polypeptide(L)'
;MSIQFECASCSAAVQVPDNAAGKSGKCPKCGARIRVPAASTLAAPPAPPSEAAPPSDRRSASRANAAPAAAPAEAPRPVRREAAAAEPGAPESFFAKFGGGTAADEASGSGRKRRSESSAPAPSPFSVAEAEPPVAQPVRPIEPVDPFNPPTDGADADIQFFDDEPEEYQGSPAMAQYRNRQPLPTWVYALPVLAIVIVAGAVAGYMKLNEKHYVGELDGERVEPKKPISVTVSWQEAGATEDQVKFVRQVLDKTSIPLASNLMVVSFLSDVRGIIVEVKDGYDTDIVRIDPHKVPIVSAWLSQNAERLQITRSTTIGRAANDFVSRVSTAVQNQSGIRDMAEFRDRLGVPALNRTLGHWVEAVVDGKIFPCIYEDPQGVLYFAVPSNARMFEIQEKTEKTGGRVLPPSFRLTVKVPPRTIVDSPVTEPATVLEGVIPAGQNAPMAPAEPTPKGSGDL
;
A
#
# COMPACT_ATOMS: atom_id res chain seq x y z
N MET A 1 25.99 33.85 19.01
CA MET A 1 24.95 32.86 19.38
C MET A 1 25.31 31.52 18.73
N SER A 2 24.54 30.46 18.97
CA SER A 2 24.79 29.14 18.37
C SER A 2 23.58 28.72 17.55
N ILE A 3 23.81 28.18 16.36
CA ILE A 3 22.81 27.59 15.48
C ILE A 3 22.68 26.11 15.84
N GLN A 4 21.46 25.65 16.12
CA GLN A 4 21.15 24.23 16.32
C GLN A 4 20.35 23.71 15.12
N PHE A 5 20.76 22.58 14.56
CA PHE A 5 20.04 21.91 13.46
C PHE A 5 20.30 20.40 13.50
N GLU A 6 19.50 19.61 12.80
CA GLU A 6 19.62 18.15 12.77
C GLU A 6 20.47 17.67 11.57
N CYS A 7 21.35 16.69 11.79
CA CYS A 7 22.15 16.11 10.72
C CYS A 7 21.28 15.22 9.82
N ALA A 8 21.22 15.51 8.51
CA ALA A 8 20.44 14.74 7.55
C ALA A 8 20.82 13.25 7.41
N SER A 9 22.02 12.85 7.85
CA SER A 9 22.49 11.45 7.76
C SER A 9 22.16 10.60 8.99
N CYS A 10 22.15 11.18 10.19
CA CYS A 10 21.96 10.42 11.44
C CYS A 10 20.99 11.04 12.44
N SER A 11 20.27 12.11 12.04
CA SER A 11 19.28 12.85 12.85
C SER A 11 19.78 13.37 14.20
N ALA A 12 21.09 13.38 14.45
CA ALA A 12 21.64 13.96 15.67
C ALA A 12 21.54 15.49 15.64
N ALA A 13 21.14 16.09 16.75
CA ALA A 13 21.22 17.53 16.95
C ALA A 13 22.69 17.99 16.94
N VAL A 14 23.01 18.93 16.04
CA VAL A 14 24.33 19.53 15.88
C VAL A 14 24.24 21.01 16.26
N GLN A 15 25.09 21.44 17.19
CA GLN A 15 25.20 22.82 17.61
C GLN A 15 26.51 23.39 17.06
N VAL A 16 26.42 24.49 16.32
CA VAL A 16 27.58 25.18 15.73
C VAL A 16 27.54 26.67 16.05
N PRO A 17 28.70 27.35 16.12
CA PRO A 17 28.75 28.79 16.26
C PRO A 17 28.20 29.50 15.01
N ASP A 18 27.64 30.71 15.17
CA ASP A 18 27.04 31.48 14.06
C ASP A 18 28.00 31.73 12.88
N ASN A 19 29.31 31.81 13.13
CA ASN A 19 30.33 31.99 12.09
C ASN A 19 30.48 30.76 11.16
N ALA A 20 29.83 29.65 11.48
CA ALA A 20 29.74 28.45 10.66
C ALA A 20 28.53 28.46 9.70
N ALA A 21 27.62 29.44 9.82
CA ALA A 21 26.46 29.57 8.94
C ALA A 21 26.84 29.54 7.46
N GLY A 22 26.16 28.71 6.67
CA GLY A 22 26.41 28.53 5.23
C GLY A 22 27.65 27.70 4.87
N LYS A 23 28.52 27.36 5.84
CA LYS A 23 29.75 26.58 5.61
C LYS A 23 29.48 25.07 5.70
N SER A 24 30.35 24.29 5.06
CA SER A 24 30.33 22.83 5.16
C SER A 24 31.23 22.34 6.30
N GLY A 25 30.75 21.40 7.10
CA GLY A 25 31.48 20.76 8.20
C GLY A 25 31.27 19.25 8.22
N LYS A 26 31.87 18.55 9.20
CA LYS A 26 31.60 17.13 9.48
C LYS A 26 30.70 17.01 10.69
N CYS A 27 29.71 16.13 10.64
CA CYS A 27 28.87 15.82 11.78
C CYS A 27 29.71 15.16 12.90
N PRO A 28 29.65 15.64 14.16
CA PRO A 28 30.43 15.07 15.25
C PRO A 28 29.99 13.67 15.68
N LYS A 29 28.80 13.22 15.25
CA LYS A 29 28.27 11.89 15.59
C LYS A 29 28.57 10.81 14.54
N CYS A 30 28.41 11.13 13.25
CA CYS A 30 28.55 10.14 12.17
C CYS A 30 29.66 10.46 11.17
N GLY A 31 30.32 11.62 11.27
CA GLY A 31 31.38 12.04 10.33
C GLY A 31 30.90 12.49 8.94
N ALA A 32 29.60 12.37 8.64
CA ALA A 32 29.03 12.81 7.37
C ALA A 32 29.25 14.31 7.12
N ARG A 33 29.46 14.69 5.86
CA ARG A 33 29.65 16.09 5.47
C ARG A 33 28.29 16.79 5.48
N ILE A 34 28.12 17.80 6.34
CA ILE A 34 26.88 18.57 6.52
C ILE A 34 27.10 20.02 6.09
N ARG A 35 26.05 20.69 5.61
CA ARG A 35 26.06 22.13 5.35
C ARG A 35 25.24 22.83 6.44
N VAL A 36 25.86 23.76 7.16
CA VAL A 36 25.15 24.56 8.16
C VAL A 36 24.19 25.49 7.40
N PRO A 37 22.90 25.55 7.76
CA PRO A 37 21.98 26.52 7.18
C PRO A 37 22.58 27.93 7.26
N ALA A 38 22.46 28.73 6.21
CA ALA A 38 22.72 30.16 6.36
C ALA A 38 21.78 30.66 7.47
N ALA A 39 22.26 31.54 8.35
CA ALA A 39 21.38 32.18 9.32
C ALA A 39 20.34 32.92 8.50
N SER A 40 19.16 32.30 8.33
CA SER A 40 18.05 32.95 7.68
C SER A 40 17.80 34.17 8.52
N THR A 41 18.09 35.34 7.97
CA THR A 41 17.53 36.59 8.45
C THR A 41 16.04 36.33 8.44
N LEU A 42 15.50 35.98 9.61
CA LEU A 42 14.07 35.85 9.82
C LEU A 42 13.50 37.19 9.38
N ALA A 43 12.98 37.22 8.16
CA ALA A 43 12.20 38.34 7.67
C ALA A 43 11.14 38.55 8.75
N ALA A 44 11.08 39.78 9.27
CA ALA A 44 10.09 40.17 10.25
C ALA A 44 8.72 39.65 9.76
N PRO A 45 7.91 39.04 10.63
CA PRO A 45 6.59 38.56 10.26
C PRO A 45 5.86 39.66 9.49
N PRO A 46 5.34 39.41 8.28
CA PRO A 46 4.56 40.41 7.57
C PRO A 46 3.43 40.85 8.50
N ALA A 47 3.29 42.17 8.67
CA ALA A 47 2.27 42.76 9.52
C ALA A 47 0.90 42.15 9.17
N PRO A 48 0.07 41.82 10.16
CA PRO A 48 -1.24 41.24 9.92
C PRO A 48 -2.02 42.14 8.94
N PRO A 49 -2.66 41.58 7.90
CA PRO A 49 -3.47 42.37 6.98
C PRO A 49 -4.57 43.06 7.77
N SER A 50 -4.58 44.40 7.70
CA SER A 50 -5.61 45.25 8.29
C SER A 50 -6.97 44.81 7.75
N GLU A 51 -7.79 44.29 8.66
CA GLU A 51 -9.16 43.87 8.46
C GLU A 51 -9.99 45.03 7.88
N ALA A 52 -10.24 44.96 6.57
CA ALA A 52 -11.11 45.90 5.87
C ALA A 52 -12.56 45.57 6.24
N ALA A 53 -13.26 46.57 6.74
CA ALA A 53 -14.66 46.50 7.15
C ALA A 53 -15.59 45.96 6.06
N PRO A 54 -16.64 45.20 6.41
CA PRO A 54 -17.63 44.73 5.46
C PRO A 54 -18.50 45.89 4.93
N PRO A 55 -18.77 45.98 3.61
CA PRO A 55 -19.76 46.91 3.09
C PRO A 55 -21.18 46.45 3.46
N SER A 56 -21.86 47.29 4.22
CA SER A 56 -23.29 47.18 4.55
C SER A 56 -24.17 47.37 3.31
N ASP A 57 -25.24 46.57 3.27
CA ASP A 57 -26.57 46.84 2.72
C ASP A 57 -26.72 47.49 1.34
N ARG A 58 -27.26 46.71 0.39
CA ARG A 58 -28.32 47.22 -0.50
C ARG A 58 -29.46 46.20 -0.66
N ARG A 59 -30.52 46.51 0.06
CA ARG A 59 -31.84 45.87 0.06
C ARG A 59 -32.72 46.47 -1.04
N SER A 60 -33.39 45.59 -1.78
CA SER A 60 -34.76 45.68 -2.34
C SER A 60 -35.27 46.94 -3.04
N ALA A 61 -35.56 46.80 -4.33
CA ALA A 61 -36.81 47.10 -5.07
C ALA A 61 -36.52 46.81 -6.57
N SER A 62 -37.37 46.28 -7.44
CA SER A 62 -38.79 46.54 -7.63
C SER A 62 -39.42 45.46 -8.52
N ARG A 63 -40.72 45.23 -8.28
CA ARG A 63 -41.68 44.43 -9.05
C ARG A 63 -41.77 44.80 -10.53
N ALA A 64 -42.18 43.80 -11.33
CA ALA A 64 -43.39 43.76 -12.16
C ALA A 64 -43.10 43.30 -13.59
N ASN A 65 -43.58 42.12 -13.97
CA ASN A 65 -44.53 42.04 -15.08
C ASN A 65 -45.23 40.68 -15.18
N ALA A 66 -46.48 40.78 -15.58
CA ALA A 66 -47.53 39.77 -15.57
C ALA A 66 -47.50 38.86 -16.81
N ALA A 67 -48.19 37.73 -16.66
CA ALA A 67 -48.52 36.73 -17.68
C ALA A 67 -49.37 37.29 -18.86
N PRO A 68 -49.61 36.53 -19.95
CA PRO A 68 -50.62 35.45 -19.90
C PRO A 68 -50.37 34.18 -20.78
N ALA A 69 -50.94 33.08 -20.27
CA ALA A 69 -51.68 31.97 -20.92
C ALA A 69 -51.29 31.39 -22.30
N ALA A 70 -51.01 30.08 -22.33
CA ALA A 70 -51.53 29.14 -23.33
C ALA A 70 -51.52 27.68 -22.78
N ALA A 71 -52.46 26.88 -23.28
CA ALA A 71 -53.06 25.66 -22.72
C ALA A 71 -52.29 24.34 -23.07
N PRO A 72 -52.74 23.16 -22.58
CA PRO A 72 -51.88 22.00 -22.26
C PRO A 72 -51.94 20.83 -23.27
N ALA A 73 -50.91 19.97 -23.25
CA ALA A 73 -50.89 18.68 -23.94
C ALA A 73 -50.62 17.52 -22.96
N GLU A 74 -51.71 16.81 -22.66
CA GLU A 74 -51.87 15.35 -22.68
C GLU A 74 -50.81 14.45 -21.99
N ALA A 75 -51.19 13.90 -20.83
CA ALA A 75 -50.50 12.82 -20.13
C ALA A 75 -51.23 11.48 -20.31
N PRO A 76 -50.52 10.34 -20.43
CA PRO A 76 -51.15 9.02 -20.51
C PRO A 76 -51.53 8.45 -19.13
N ARG A 77 -52.64 7.70 -19.14
CA ARG A 77 -53.40 7.13 -18.03
C ARG A 77 -52.67 5.99 -17.29
N PRO A 78 -52.80 5.87 -15.95
CA PRO A 78 -52.54 4.63 -15.24
C PRO A 78 -53.78 3.71 -15.22
N VAL A 79 -53.54 2.42 -15.46
CA VAL A 79 -54.56 1.36 -15.44
C VAL A 79 -54.86 0.96 -13.99
N ARG A 80 -56.15 1.01 -13.69
CA ARG A 80 -56.86 0.55 -12.49
C ARG A 80 -56.79 -0.98 -12.37
N ARG A 81 -56.44 -1.50 -11.19
CA ARG A 81 -56.83 -2.86 -10.79
C ARG A 81 -57.41 -2.83 -9.37
N GLU A 82 -58.51 -3.57 -9.27
CA GLU A 82 -59.48 -3.62 -8.19
C GLU A 82 -58.97 -4.05 -6.82
N ALA A 83 -59.76 -3.58 -5.84
CA ALA A 83 -59.69 -3.85 -4.43
C ALA A 83 -60.16 -5.26 -4.04
N ALA A 84 -59.68 -5.74 -2.90
CA ALA A 84 -60.45 -6.60 -2.02
C ALA A 84 -60.14 -6.19 -0.57
N ALA A 85 -61.23 -5.99 0.19
CA ALA A 85 -61.29 -5.47 1.54
C ALA A 85 -61.12 -6.56 2.61
N ALA A 86 -60.67 -6.18 3.80
CA ALA A 86 -61.23 -6.57 5.12
C ALA A 86 -60.36 -6.01 6.27
N GLU A 87 -60.80 -4.89 6.83
CA GLU A 87 -61.11 -4.56 8.25
C GLU A 87 -60.50 -5.32 9.46
N PRO A 88 -60.53 -4.71 10.67
CA PRO A 88 -59.40 -4.64 11.61
C PRO A 88 -59.63 -5.32 12.97
N GLY A 89 -58.58 -5.36 13.80
CA GLY A 89 -58.70 -5.69 15.22
C GLY A 89 -57.42 -5.41 16.02
N ALA A 90 -57.41 -4.29 16.76
CA ALA A 90 -56.65 -4.15 18.01
C ALA A 90 -57.51 -4.72 19.16
N PRO A 91 -56.95 -5.15 20.31
CA PRO A 91 -56.55 -4.17 21.32
C PRO A 91 -55.37 -4.55 22.26
N GLU A 92 -54.85 -3.49 22.89
CA GLU A 92 -54.43 -3.30 24.30
C GLU A 92 -53.47 -4.25 25.06
N SER A 93 -52.40 -3.61 25.55
CA SER A 93 -51.75 -3.66 26.88
C SER A 93 -51.81 -4.93 27.74
N PHE A 94 -50.64 -5.35 28.28
CA PHE A 94 -50.45 -5.56 29.73
C PHE A 94 -48.96 -5.82 30.12
N PHE A 95 -48.50 -5.07 31.11
CA PHE A 95 -47.52 -5.36 32.18
C PHE A 95 -46.25 -6.25 32.00
N ALA A 96 -45.11 -5.61 32.27
CA ALA A 96 -44.16 -5.88 33.38
C ALA A 96 -43.15 -7.07 33.38
N LYS A 97 -41.87 -6.66 33.52
CA LYS A 97 -40.82 -7.10 34.48
C LYS A 97 -40.27 -8.54 34.43
N PHE A 98 -39.04 -8.64 34.96
CA PHE A 98 -38.09 -9.77 35.05
C PHE A 98 -37.31 -10.02 33.73
N GLY A 99 -36.00 -10.20 33.68
CA GLY A 99 -34.98 -10.40 34.71
C GLY A 99 -34.19 -11.68 34.42
N GLY A 100 -32.94 -11.54 33.95
CA GLY A 100 -31.86 -12.53 34.08
C GLY A 100 -31.89 -13.80 33.22
N GLY A 101 -30.69 -14.31 32.90
CA GLY A 101 -30.48 -15.74 32.67
C GLY A 101 -30.09 -16.17 31.26
N THR A 102 -28.78 -16.20 31.01
CA THR A 102 -27.99 -17.24 30.32
C THR A 102 -28.66 -18.32 29.44
N ALA A 103 -28.03 -18.47 28.27
CA ALA A 103 -27.66 -19.71 27.56
C ALA A 103 -28.70 -20.50 26.74
N ALA A 104 -28.21 -20.83 25.54
CA ALA A 104 -28.51 -21.94 24.65
C ALA A 104 -29.63 -21.82 23.60
N ASP A 105 -29.22 -22.27 22.42
CA ASP A 105 -29.91 -22.83 21.27
C ASP A 105 -30.41 -21.97 20.09
N GLU A 106 -29.72 -22.30 18.98
CA GLU A 106 -30.05 -22.31 17.56
C GLU A 106 -31.41 -21.79 17.08
N ALA A 107 -31.37 -20.93 16.06
CA ALA A 107 -32.17 -21.11 14.84
C ALA A 107 -31.81 -20.12 13.73
N SER A 108 -31.51 -20.68 12.56
CA SER A 108 -32.15 -20.35 11.28
C SER A 108 -31.89 -18.98 10.61
N GLY A 109 -31.44 -19.04 9.34
CA GLY A 109 -31.85 -18.03 8.36
C GLY A 109 -30.81 -17.52 7.36
N SER A 110 -30.18 -18.39 6.57
CA SER A 110 -29.54 -17.94 5.32
C SER A 110 -30.61 -17.60 4.28
N GLY A 111 -30.69 -16.34 3.85
CA GLY A 111 -31.66 -15.87 2.87
C GLY A 111 -31.05 -15.00 1.76
N ARG A 112 -31.02 -15.57 0.54
CA ARG A 112 -31.09 -14.91 -0.79
C ARG A 112 -29.92 -14.05 -1.29
N LYS A 113 -29.09 -14.66 -2.15
CA LYS A 113 -28.49 -13.96 -3.31
C LYS A 113 -29.44 -14.09 -4.51
N ARG A 114 -30.15 -13.01 -4.83
CA ARG A 114 -30.80 -12.81 -6.14
C ARG A 114 -29.71 -12.38 -7.13
N ARG A 115 -29.44 -13.20 -8.16
CA ARG A 115 -28.74 -12.78 -9.36
C ARG A 115 -29.79 -12.62 -10.45
N SER A 116 -30.10 -11.36 -10.79
CA SER A 116 -30.88 -10.99 -11.96
C SER A 116 -29.91 -10.72 -13.11
N GLU A 117 -29.81 -11.66 -14.04
CA GLU A 117 -29.28 -11.43 -15.38
C GLU A 117 -30.33 -10.66 -16.18
N SER A 118 -29.88 -9.61 -16.88
CA SER A 118 -30.70 -8.82 -17.80
C SER A 118 -30.06 -8.84 -19.18
N SER A 119 -30.94 -9.01 -20.15
CA SER A 119 -30.73 -9.44 -21.53
C SER A 119 -30.30 -8.37 -22.52
N ALA A 120 -29.81 -8.87 -23.67
CA ALA A 120 -30.05 -8.45 -25.06
C ALA A 120 -28.89 -7.74 -25.79
N PRO A 121 -28.85 -7.76 -27.14
CA PRO A 121 -29.17 -8.85 -28.09
C PRO A 121 -28.09 -9.04 -29.22
N ALA A 122 -28.31 -10.05 -30.08
CA ALA A 122 -27.46 -10.51 -31.19
C ALA A 122 -27.40 -9.57 -32.44
N PRO A 123 -26.49 -9.83 -33.42
CA PRO A 123 -26.91 -10.65 -34.58
C PRO A 123 -25.86 -11.60 -35.23
N SER A 124 -26.32 -12.82 -35.54
CA SER A 124 -26.20 -13.61 -36.81
C SER A 124 -24.81 -14.07 -37.36
N PRO A 125 -24.74 -14.99 -38.36
CA PRO A 125 -24.42 -16.40 -38.09
C PRO A 125 -23.23 -16.95 -38.91
N PHE A 126 -22.40 -17.79 -38.30
CA PHE A 126 -21.54 -18.72 -39.03
C PHE A 126 -21.80 -20.14 -38.53
N SER A 127 -22.30 -20.99 -39.45
CA SER A 127 -22.46 -22.42 -39.27
C SER A 127 -21.11 -23.10 -39.05
N VAL A 128 -20.97 -23.77 -37.91
CA VAL A 128 -19.92 -24.78 -37.68
C VAL A 128 -20.62 -26.04 -37.21
N ALA A 129 -20.21 -27.16 -37.80
CA ALA A 129 -20.77 -28.48 -37.63
C ALA A 129 -20.90 -28.91 -36.16
N GLU A 130 -22.06 -29.47 -35.87
CA GLU A 130 -22.50 -29.99 -34.59
C GLU A 130 -21.71 -31.27 -34.25
N ALA A 131 -20.74 -31.15 -33.33
CA ALA A 131 -20.10 -32.27 -32.69
C ALA A 131 -20.88 -32.62 -31.41
N GLU A 132 -21.29 -33.88 -31.28
CA GLU A 132 -22.02 -34.39 -30.12
C GLU A 132 -21.23 -34.14 -28.81
N PRO A 133 -21.86 -33.58 -27.77
CA PRO A 133 -21.21 -33.38 -26.48
C PRO A 133 -21.04 -34.71 -25.72
N PRO A 134 -19.93 -34.89 -24.99
CA PRO A 134 -19.70 -36.11 -24.21
C PRO A 134 -20.68 -36.21 -23.03
N VAL A 135 -21.23 -37.41 -22.87
CA VAL A 135 -22.10 -37.82 -21.76
C VAL A 135 -21.40 -37.58 -20.42
N ALA A 136 -21.97 -36.70 -19.60
CA ALA A 136 -21.51 -36.40 -18.25
C ALA A 136 -21.71 -37.63 -17.35
N GLN A 137 -20.64 -38.10 -16.70
CA GLN A 137 -20.73 -39.13 -15.67
C GLN A 137 -21.33 -38.54 -14.37
N PRO A 138 -22.14 -39.31 -13.62
CA PRO A 138 -22.72 -38.86 -12.36
C PRO A 138 -21.63 -38.65 -11.30
N VAL A 139 -21.51 -37.42 -10.82
CA VAL A 139 -20.67 -37.03 -9.68
C VAL A 139 -21.23 -37.71 -8.43
N ARG A 140 -20.39 -38.49 -7.72
CA ARG A 140 -20.78 -39.09 -6.43
C ARG A 140 -20.91 -38.00 -5.36
N PRO A 141 -21.92 -38.07 -4.48
CA PRO A 141 -22.05 -37.17 -3.34
C PRO A 141 -20.81 -37.27 -2.45
N ILE A 142 -20.21 -36.12 -2.16
CA ILE A 142 -19.15 -35.99 -1.15
C ILE A 142 -19.86 -35.93 0.20
N GLU A 143 -19.52 -36.84 1.11
CA GLU A 143 -20.02 -36.83 2.48
C GLU A 143 -19.51 -35.58 3.22
N PRO A 144 -20.37 -34.88 3.98
CA PRO A 144 -19.98 -33.71 4.75
C PRO A 144 -19.07 -34.12 5.90
N VAL A 145 -17.86 -33.54 5.94
CA VAL A 145 -16.96 -33.65 7.08
C VAL A 145 -17.39 -32.61 8.11
N ASP A 146 -17.77 -33.08 9.29
CA ASP A 146 -18.20 -32.29 10.44
C ASP A 146 -17.08 -31.36 10.97
N PRO A 147 -17.25 -30.03 10.98
CA PRO A 147 -16.21 -29.10 11.43
C PRO A 147 -16.29 -28.74 12.93
N PHE A 148 -17.04 -29.47 13.76
CA PHE A 148 -17.33 -29.07 15.16
C PHE A 148 -17.09 -30.14 16.23
N ASN A 149 -15.99 -30.91 16.12
CA ASN A 149 -15.50 -31.70 17.25
C ASN A 149 -14.01 -31.44 17.49
N PRO A 150 -13.62 -30.57 18.44
CA PRO A 150 -12.28 -30.65 19.01
C PRO A 150 -12.20 -31.96 19.82
N PRO A 151 -11.12 -32.75 19.69
CA PRO A 151 -10.89 -33.86 20.61
C PRO A 151 -10.66 -33.29 22.01
N THR A 152 -11.70 -33.33 22.84
CA THR A 152 -11.55 -33.33 24.29
C THR A 152 -11.08 -34.72 24.69
N ASP A 153 -9.80 -34.86 24.99
CA ASP A 153 -9.32 -35.86 25.92
C ASP A 153 -8.15 -35.24 26.69
N GLY A 154 -8.51 -34.59 27.80
CA GLY A 154 -7.65 -34.55 28.96
C GLY A 154 -7.86 -35.85 29.72
N ALA A 155 -6.84 -36.69 29.77
CA ALA A 155 -6.71 -37.70 30.78
C ALA A 155 -5.22 -37.85 31.08
N ASP A 156 -4.89 -37.60 32.33
CA ASP A 156 -3.64 -37.97 32.96
C ASP A 156 -3.25 -39.40 32.57
N ALA A 157 -2.21 -39.54 31.76
CA ALA A 157 -1.57 -40.82 31.51
C ALA A 157 -0.27 -40.84 32.31
N ASP A 158 -0.36 -41.47 33.48
CA ASP A 158 0.76 -42.03 34.23
C ASP A 158 1.79 -42.64 33.28
N ILE A 159 3.03 -42.18 33.40
CA ILE A 159 4.19 -42.88 32.86
C ILE A 159 4.37 -44.14 33.73
N GLN A 160 3.63 -45.20 33.41
CA GLN A 160 3.94 -46.53 33.92
C GLN A 160 5.19 -47.03 33.21
N PHE A 161 6.31 -47.00 33.95
CA PHE A 161 7.47 -47.86 33.70
C PHE A 161 6.98 -49.31 33.73
N PHE A 162 6.82 -49.92 32.56
CA PHE A 162 6.75 -51.38 32.45
C PHE A 162 8.17 -51.92 32.55
N ASP A 163 8.55 -52.32 33.77
CA ASP A 163 9.55 -53.35 34.00
C ASP A 163 8.97 -54.69 33.49
N ASP A 164 9.06 -54.94 32.19
CA ASP A 164 8.71 -56.24 31.61
C ASP A 164 9.85 -57.24 31.88
N GLU A 165 9.52 -58.25 32.69
CA GLU A 165 10.27 -59.47 32.89
C GLU A 165 10.62 -60.14 31.55
N PRO A 166 11.79 -60.79 31.44
CA PRO A 166 12.16 -61.53 30.24
C PRO A 166 11.31 -62.81 30.12
N GLU A 167 10.27 -62.79 29.28
CA GLU A 167 9.59 -64.01 28.87
C GLU A 167 10.56 -64.95 28.14
N GLU A 168 10.73 -66.11 28.75
CA GLU A 168 11.51 -67.25 28.32
C GLU A 168 10.95 -67.79 26.99
N TYR A 169 11.54 -67.34 25.88
CA TYR A 169 11.22 -67.80 24.52
C TYR A 169 11.57 -69.29 24.37
N GLN A 170 10.58 -70.16 24.58
CA GLN A 170 10.68 -71.59 24.32
C GLN A 170 10.81 -71.85 22.81
N GLY A 171 11.94 -72.44 22.46
CA GLY A 171 12.34 -72.71 21.09
C GLY A 171 11.39 -73.63 20.33
N SER A 172 11.08 -73.23 19.10
CA SER A 172 10.64 -74.14 18.04
C SER A 172 11.83 -74.53 17.16
N PRO A 173 12.20 -75.82 17.06
CA PRO A 173 13.29 -76.29 16.21
C PRO A 173 12.77 -76.47 14.77
N ALA A 174 12.61 -75.37 14.04
CA ALA A 174 12.41 -75.42 12.59
C ALA A 174 13.77 -75.53 11.89
N MET A 175 14.19 -76.79 11.73
CA MET A 175 15.22 -77.33 10.83
C MET A 175 15.82 -76.35 9.81
N ALA A 176 17.13 -76.17 9.97
CA ALA A 176 18.05 -75.50 9.06
C ALA A 176 18.02 -76.12 7.65
N GLN A 177 17.40 -75.42 6.70
CA GLN A 177 17.88 -75.41 5.32
C GLN A 177 18.72 -74.15 5.13
N TYR A 178 19.96 -74.18 5.65
CA TYR A 178 20.99 -73.21 5.33
C TYR A 178 21.44 -73.46 3.89
N ARG A 179 20.57 -73.07 2.95
CA ARG A 179 20.84 -73.10 1.52
C ARG A 179 21.94 -72.08 1.29
N ASN A 180 23.14 -72.58 1.04
CA ASN A 180 24.38 -71.88 0.77
C ASN A 180 24.16 -70.77 -0.28
N ARG A 181 23.70 -69.59 0.16
CA ARG A 181 23.54 -68.41 -0.68
C ARG A 181 24.95 -67.91 -0.93
N GLN A 182 25.52 -68.33 -2.05
CA GLN A 182 26.76 -67.74 -2.54
C GLN A 182 26.57 -66.22 -2.53
N PRO A 183 27.45 -65.44 -1.87
CA PRO A 183 27.33 -63.99 -1.85
C PRO A 183 27.27 -63.54 -3.31
N LEU A 184 26.16 -62.90 -3.69
CA LEU A 184 26.06 -62.31 -5.00
C LEU A 184 27.27 -61.39 -5.18
N PRO A 185 28.02 -61.56 -6.26
CA PRO A 185 29.26 -60.84 -6.43
C PRO A 185 28.95 -59.33 -6.41
N THR A 186 29.75 -58.58 -5.65
CA THR A 186 29.50 -57.17 -5.29
C THR A 186 29.25 -56.24 -6.49
N TRP A 187 29.69 -56.62 -7.70
CA TRP A 187 29.41 -55.89 -8.94
C TRP A 187 27.92 -55.83 -9.31
N VAL A 188 27.09 -56.77 -8.83
CA VAL A 188 25.64 -56.78 -9.05
C VAL A 188 24.97 -55.56 -8.40
N TYR A 189 25.53 -55.04 -7.30
CA TYR A 189 25.05 -53.82 -6.65
C TYR A 189 25.75 -52.56 -7.16
N ALA A 190 26.98 -52.66 -7.67
CA ALA A 190 27.72 -51.50 -8.18
C ALA A 190 27.10 -50.92 -9.47
N LEU A 191 26.62 -51.78 -10.38
CA LEU A 191 26.01 -51.34 -11.64
C LEU A 191 24.75 -50.46 -11.48
N PRO A 192 23.73 -50.84 -10.67
CA PRO A 192 22.55 -49.99 -10.49
C PRO A 192 22.88 -48.67 -9.78
N VAL A 193 23.80 -48.68 -8.82
CA VAL A 193 24.25 -47.44 -8.14
C VAL A 193 24.91 -46.50 -9.14
N LEU A 194 25.80 -47.01 -9.99
CA LEU A 194 26.45 -46.20 -11.03
C LEU A 194 25.43 -45.64 -12.03
N ALA A 195 24.44 -46.44 -12.46
CA ALA A 195 23.38 -45.99 -13.34
C ALA A 195 22.53 -44.86 -12.70
N ILE A 196 22.16 -45.00 -11.42
CA ILE A 196 21.43 -43.96 -10.67
C ILE A 196 22.25 -42.66 -10.60
N VAL A 197 23.56 -42.75 -10.33
CA VAL A 197 24.44 -41.58 -10.28
C VAL A 197 24.54 -40.89 -11.65
N ILE A 198 24.64 -41.64 -12.74
CA ILE A 198 24.67 -41.09 -14.11
C ILE A 198 23.35 -40.39 -14.44
N VAL A 199 22.20 -41.03 -14.14
CA VAL A 199 20.88 -40.43 -14.39
C VAL A 199 20.69 -39.18 -13.53
N ALA A 200 21.04 -39.22 -12.25
CA ALA A 200 20.98 -38.06 -11.37
C ALA A 200 21.87 -36.91 -11.86
N GLY A 201 23.08 -37.21 -12.33
CA GLY A 201 23.99 -36.24 -12.95
C GLY A 201 23.44 -35.65 -14.24
N ALA A 202 22.84 -36.47 -15.11
CA ALA A 202 22.20 -36.02 -16.34
C ALA A 202 20.97 -35.13 -16.07
N VAL A 203 20.13 -35.50 -15.08
CA VAL A 203 18.98 -34.69 -14.66
C VAL A 203 19.45 -33.36 -14.07
N ALA A 204 20.46 -33.36 -13.18
CA ALA A 204 21.02 -32.13 -12.63
C ALA A 204 21.64 -31.24 -13.71
N GLY A 205 22.37 -31.82 -14.67
CA GLY A 205 22.93 -31.11 -15.82
C GLY A 205 21.84 -30.52 -16.71
N TYR A 206 20.80 -31.29 -17.02
CA TYR A 206 19.65 -30.82 -17.80
C TYR A 206 18.88 -29.70 -17.10
N MET A 207 18.66 -29.79 -15.78
CA MET A 207 18.02 -28.72 -15.00
C MET A 207 18.87 -27.45 -14.99
N LYS A 208 20.20 -27.57 -14.87
CA LYS A 208 21.12 -26.44 -14.91
C LYS A 208 21.20 -25.77 -16.29
N LEU A 209 21.15 -26.56 -17.37
CA LEU A 209 21.15 -26.04 -18.74
C LEU A 209 19.82 -25.39 -19.13
N ASN A 210 18.71 -25.83 -18.52
CA ASN A 210 17.38 -25.26 -18.74
C ASN A 210 16.99 -24.22 -17.68
N GLU A 211 17.96 -23.70 -16.93
CA GLU A 211 17.68 -22.62 -16.00
C GLU A 211 17.24 -21.40 -16.80
N LYS A 212 15.93 -21.11 -16.77
CA LYS A 212 15.35 -20.00 -17.51
C LYS A 212 15.98 -18.71 -16.99
N HIS A 213 16.71 -18.01 -17.85
CA HIS A 213 17.23 -16.69 -17.54
C HIS A 213 16.14 -15.65 -17.76
N TYR A 214 15.66 -15.04 -16.68
CA TYR A 214 14.68 -13.95 -16.76
C TYR A 214 15.40 -12.62 -16.94
N VAL A 215 16.16 -12.54 -18.05
CA VAL A 215 16.97 -11.39 -18.42
C VAL A 215 16.37 -10.71 -19.66
N GLY A 216 16.37 -9.38 -19.69
CA GLY A 216 15.87 -8.62 -20.82
C GLY A 216 16.25 -7.15 -20.77
N GLU A 217 16.14 -6.49 -21.92
CA GLU A 217 16.25 -5.04 -22.02
C GLU A 217 14.85 -4.42 -22.15
N LEU A 218 14.67 -3.26 -21.51
CA LEU A 218 13.43 -2.48 -21.55
C LEU A 218 13.75 -1.02 -21.81
N ASP A 219 12.85 -0.34 -22.51
CA ASP A 219 12.86 1.12 -22.64
C ASP A 219 11.99 1.73 -21.55
N GLY A 220 12.58 2.61 -20.74
CA GLY A 220 11.90 3.43 -19.75
C GLY A 220 11.47 4.77 -20.33
N GLU A 221 10.35 5.29 -19.85
CA GLU A 221 9.79 6.59 -20.26
C GLU A 221 9.75 7.53 -19.05
N ARG A 222 10.36 8.72 -19.14
CA ARG A 222 10.22 9.73 -18.08
C ARG A 222 8.82 10.33 -18.14
N VAL A 223 8.11 10.32 -17.02
CA VAL A 223 6.74 10.82 -16.93
C VAL A 223 6.64 11.83 -15.79
N GLU A 224 5.97 12.95 -16.07
CA GLU A 224 5.53 13.88 -15.03
C GLU A 224 4.08 13.51 -14.67
N PRO A 225 3.81 13.03 -13.44
CA PRO A 225 2.47 12.67 -13.05
C PRO A 225 1.59 13.91 -13.00
N LYS A 226 0.66 14.04 -13.94
CA LYS A 226 -0.31 15.16 -13.98
C LYS A 226 -1.20 15.24 -12.73
N LYS A 227 -1.33 14.13 -12.01
CA LYS A 227 -2.12 14.00 -10.77
C LYS A 227 -1.31 13.19 -9.76
N PRO A 228 -1.43 13.47 -8.46
CA PRO A 228 -0.89 12.60 -7.42
C PRO A 228 -1.36 11.17 -7.64
N ILE A 229 -0.43 10.23 -7.53
CA ILE A 229 -0.75 8.81 -7.63
C ILE A 229 -1.31 8.41 -6.26
N SER A 230 -2.55 7.90 -6.25
CA SER A 230 -3.25 7.56 -5.02
C SER A 230 -3.80 6.13 -5.05
N VAL A 231 -3.66 5.39 -3.96
CA VAL A 231 -4.30 4.07 -3.74
C VAL A 231 -5.01 4.05 -2.40
N THR A 232 -6.16 3.39 -2.32
CA THR A 232 -6.92 3.21 -1.08
C THR A 232 -6.67 1.82 -0.50
N VAL A 233 -6.14 1.74 0.72
CA VAL A 233 -6.08 0.51 1.53
C VAL A 233 -7.36 0.44 2.34
N SER A 234 -8.18 -0.58 2.09
CA SER A 234 -9.51 -0.66 2.73
C SER A 234 -9.42 -0.84 4.24
N TRP A 235 -10.42 -0.34 4.98
CA TRP A 235 -10.49 -0.58 6.44
C TRP A 235 -10.57 -2.07 6.79
N GLN A 236 -11.18 -2.88 5.92
CA GLN A 236 -11.25 -4.33 6.06
C GLN A 236 -9.87 -4.99 5.91
N GLU A 237 -9.08 -4.59 4.90
CA GLU A 237 -7.71 -5.09 4.70
C GLU A 237 -6.79 -4.71 5.87
N ALA A 238 -7.01 -3.53 6.46
CA ALA A 238 -6.29 -3.08 7.65
C ALA A 238 -6.72 -3.80 8.95
N GLY A 239 -7.78 -4.62 8.92
CA GLY A 239 -8.33 -5.26 10.13
C GLY A 239 -8.71 -4.26 11.23
N ALA A 240 -9.11 -3.05 10.85
CA ALA A 240 -9.39 -1.96 11.78
C ALA A 240 -10.78 -2.13 12.42
N THR A 241 -10.89 -1.88 13.73
CA THR A 241 -12.19 -1.83 14.42
C THR A 241 -12.92 -0.51 14.13
N GLU A 242 -14.24 -0.47 14.31
CA GLU A 242 -15.04 0.73 14.05
C GLU A 242 -14.56 1.96 14.88
N ASP A 243 -14.22 1.73 16.15
CA ASP A 243 -13.66 2.77 17.02
C ASP A 243 -12.31 3.29 16.51
N GLN A 244 -11.41 2.39 16.09
CA GLN A 244 -10.13 2.77 15.51
C GLN A 244 -10.32 3.59 14.23
N VAL A 245 -11.21 3.16 13.33
CA VAL A 245 -11.54 3.89 12.11
C VAL A 245 -12.02 5.31 12.44
N LYS A 246 -12.90 5.45 13.44
CA LYS A 246 -13.40 6.76 13.89
C LYS A 246 -12.27 7.67 14.37
N PHE A 247 -11.35 7.17 15.20
CA PHE A 247 -10.21 7.95 15.69
C PHE A 247 -9.22 8.34 14.58
N VAL A 248 -8.90 7.40 13.68
CA VAL A 248 -7.99 7.66 12.56
C VAL A 248 -8.58 8.71 11.64
N ARG A 249 -9.86 8.59 11.28
CA ARG A 249 -10.55 9.56 10.42
C ARG A 249 -10.66 10.95 11.06
N GLN A 250 -10.84 11.04 12.38
CA GLN A 250 -10.86 12.33 13.08
C GLN A 250 -9.60 13.16 12.84
N VAL A 251 -8.45 12.51 12.65
CA VAL A 251 -7.17 13.16 12.33
C VAL A 251 -7.00 13.32 10.82
N LEU A 252 -7.10 12.22 10.08
CA LEU A 252 -6.74 12.17 8.67
C LEU A 252 -7.73 12.86 7.73
N ASP A 253 -9.00 13.01 8.11
CA ASP A 253 -9.98 13.80 7.34
C ASP A 253 -9.67 15.31 7.42
N LYS A 254 -8.92 15.74 8.45
CA LYS A 254 -8.56 17.16 8.66
C LYS A 254 -7.16 17.48 8.20
N THR A 255 -6.21 16.58 8.43
CA THR A 255 -4.78 16.81 8.21
C THR A 255 -4.16 15.58 7.57
N SER A 256 -3.64 15.73 6.35
CA SER A 256 -2.78 14.70 5.75
C SER A 256 -1.48 14.59 6.55
N ILE A 257 -0.95 13.38 6.71
CA ILE A 257 0.37 13.16 7.33
C ILE A 257 1.42 12.99 6.22
N PRO A 258 2.16 14.06 5.83
CA PRO A 258 3.21 13.94 4.83
C PRO A 258 4.47 13.34 5.43
N LEU A 259 4.97 12.29 4.80
CA LEU A 259 6.24 11.64 5.10
C LEU A 259 7.21 11.88 3.94
N ALA A 260 8.01 12.93 4.07
CA ALA A 260 8.99 13.30 3.06
C ALA A 260 10.26 12.44 3.12
N SER A 261 10.85 12.24 1.95
CA SER A 261 12.20 11.72 1.75
C SER A 261 12.84 12.50 0.60
N ASN A 262 14.13 12.29 0.35
CA ASN A 262 14.78 12.89 -0.82
C ASN A 262 14.23 12.33 -2.15
N LEU A 263 13.63 11.14 -2.13
CA LEU A 263 13.14 10.44 -3.32
C LEU A 263 11.68 10.75 -3.65
N MET A 264 10.86 10.95 -2.62
CA MET A 264 9.41 11.08 -2.74
C MET A 264 8.79 11.63 -1.46
N VAL A 265 7.58 12.16 -1.57
CA VAL A 265 6.71 12.47 -0.43
C VAL A 265 5.51 11.54 -0.46
N VAL A 266 5.35 10.73 0.59
CA VAL A 266 4.16 9.89 0.77
C VAL A 266 3.23 10.54 1.78
N SER A 267 1.97 10.73 1.41
CA SER A 267 0.95 11.30 2.30
C SER A 267 -0.11 10.28 2.63
N PHE A 268 -0.48 10.22 3.91
CA PHE A 268 -1.64 9.45 4.36
C PHE A 268 -2.84 10.39 4.57
N LEU A 269 -3.96 10.03 3.97
CA LEU A 269 -5.28 10.62 4.17
C LEU A 269 -6.28 9.50 4.50
N SER A 270 -7.52 9.85 4.82
CA SER A 270 -8.60 8.87 4.97
C SER A 270 -9.83 9.25 4.17
N ASP A 271 -10.59 8.24 3.77
CA ASP A 271 -11.97 8.39 3.31
C ASP A 271 -12.89 7.36 3.98
N VAL A 272 -14.13 7.30 3.51
CA VAL A 272 -15.12 6.32 3.99
C VAL A 272 -14.76 4.87 3.68
N ARG A 273 -13.89 4.62 2.69
CA ARG A 273 -13.50 3.28 2.23
C ARG A 273 -12.22 2.78 2.89
N GLY A 274 -11.30 3.68 3.22
CA GLY A 274 -10.00 3.28 3.74
C GLY A 274 -9.01 4.42 3.98
N ILE A 275 -7.75 4.01 4.10
CA ILE A 275 -6.59 4.90 4.14
C ILE A 275 -6.20 5.20 2.70
N ILE A 276 -6.19 6.47 2.33
CA ILE A 276 -5.66 6.91 1.03
C ILE A 276 -4.16 7.14 1.20
N VAL A 277 -3.38 6.45 0.40
CA VAL A 277 -1.94 6.65 0.28
C VAL A 277 -1.69 7.40 -1.01
N GLU A 278 -1.12 8.60 -0.92
CA GLU A 278 -0.69 9.39 -2.07
C GLU A 278 0.83 9.44 -2.14
N VAL A 279 1.39 9.39 -3.34
CA VAL A 279 2.82 9.66 -3.58
C VAL A 279 3.01 10.83 -4.54
N LYS A 280 3.97 11.68 -4.21
CA LYS A 280 4.49 12.76 -5.05
C LYS A 280 5.98 12.57 -5.25
N ASP A 281 6.48 13.13 -6.35
CA ASP A 281 7.88 13.21 -6.71
C ASP A 281 8.73 13.91 -5.62
N GLY A 282 9.98 13.46 -5.50
CA GLY A 282 11.01 14.14 -4.71
C GLY A 282 11.71 15.24 -5.51
N TYR A 283 12.60 15.99 -4.87
CA TYR A 283 13.27 17.14 -5.48
C TYR A 283 14.30 16.78 -6.56
N ASP A 284 14.96 15.62 -6.44
CA ASP A 284 16.14 15.25 -7.24
C ASP A 284 15.93 13.97 -8.08
N THR A 285 14.67 13.57 -8.27
CA THR A 285 14.32 12.33 -8.96
C THR A 285 13.31 12.59 -10.05
N ASP A 286 13.44 11.86 -11.16
CA ASP A 286 12.39 11.77 -12.17
C ASP A 286 11.67 10.42 -12.02
N ILE A 287 10.38 10.40 -12.37
CA ILE A 287 9.61 9.16 -12.39
C ILE A 287 9.80 8.50 -13.77
N VAL A 288 10.27 7.26 -13.76
CA VAL A 288 10.45 6.44 -14.97
C VAL A 288 9.42 5.33 -14.99
N ARG A 289 8.58 5.33 -16.02
CA ARG A 289 7.56 4.34 -16.34
C ARG A 289 8.15 3.22 -17.19
N ILE A 290 7.87 1.97 -16.84
CA ILE A 290 8.44 0.77 -17.48
C ILE A 290 7.38 -0.31 -17.60
N ASP A 291 7.24 -0.90 -18.78
CA ASP A 291 6.32 -2.00 -19.02
C ASP A 291 7.08 -3.35 -19.05
N PRO A 292 7.03 -4.16 -17.97
CA PRO A 292 7.72 -5.45 -17.91
C PRO A 292 7.09 -6.50 -18.85
N HIS A 293 5.87 -6.29 -19.33
CA HIS A 293 5.18 -7.25 -20.21
C HIS A 293 5.78 -7.27 -21.61
N LYS A 294 6.57 -6.26 -21.99
CA LYS A 294 7.34 -6.23 -23.24
C LYS A 294 8.41 -7.32 -23.33
N VAL A 295 8.79 -7.93 -22.19
CA VAL A 295 9.69 -9.09 -22.14
C VAL A 295 8.84 -10.36 -22.02
N PRO A 296 8.69 -11.18 -23.08
CA PRO A 296 7.70 -12.27 -23.11
C PRO A 296 7.90 -13.31 -22.00
N ILE A 297 9.15 -13.63 -21.66
CA ILE A 297 9.46 -14.61 -20.61
C ILE A 297 9.04 -14.11 -19.21
N VAL A 298 9.16 -12.80 -18.96
CA VAL A 298 8.72 -12.18 -17.71
C VAL A 298 7.19 -12.14 -17.68
N SER A 299 6.55 -11.70 -18.76
CA SER A 299 5.09 -11.67 -18.87
C SER A 299 4.44 -13.05 -18.62
N ALA A 300 5.00 -14.10 -19.23
CA ALA A 300 4.54 -15.47 -19.05
C ALA A 300 4.73 -15.98 -17.61
N TRP A 301 5.80 -15.58 -16.93
CA TRP A 301 6.01 -15.94 -15.53
C TRP A 301 5.08 -15.18 -14.59
N LEU A 302 4.88 -13.89 -14.84
CA LEU A 302 3.98 -13.04 -14.05
C LEU A 302 2.54 -13.57 -14.12
N SER A 303 2.04 -13.95 -15.29
CA SER A 303 0.68 -14.49 -15.41
C SER A 303 0.48 -15.79 -14.62
N GLN A 304 1.52 -16.63 -14.51
CA GLN A 304 1.48 -17.87 -13.73
C GLN A 304 1.63 -17.65 -12.22
N ASN A 305 2.22 -16.53 -11.80
CA ASN A 305 2.59 -16.29 -10.39
C ASN A 305 1.86 -15.12 -9.74
N ALA A 306 1.06 -14.35 -10.48
CA ALA A 306 0.44 -13.11 -10.02
C ALA A 306 -0.37 -13.30 -8.72
N GLU A 307 -1.19 -14.35 -8.64
CA GLU A 307 -2.01 -14.64 -7.46
C GLU A 307 -1.14 -14.89 -6.21
N ARG A 308 -0.09 -15.71 -6.35
CA ARG A 308 0.86 -15.99 -5.26
C ARG A 308 1.53 -14.71 -4.77
N LEU A 309 2.02 -13.87 -5.69
CA LEU A 309 2.66 -12.59 -5.36
C LEU A 309 1.69 -11.65 -4.63
N GLN A 310 0.44 -11.62 -5.08
CA GLN A 310 -0.60 -10.77 -4.52
C GLN A 310 -1.00 -11.19 -3.09
N ILE A 311 -1.13 -12.49 -2.81
CA ILE A 311 -1.50 -13.01 -1.48
C ILE A 311 -0.42 -12.65 -0.45
N THR A 312 0.85 -12.87 -0.79
CA THR A 312 1.96 -12.54 0.12
C THR A 312 2.02 -11.04 0.38
N ARG A 313 1.85 -10.22 -0.66
CA ARG A 313 1.77 -8.76 -0.50
C ARG A 313 0.62 -8.33 0.40
N SER A 314 -0.61 -8.78 0.13
CA SER A 314 -1.80 -8.29 0.85
C SER A 314 -1.70 -8.60 2.34
N THR A 315 -1.10 -9.75 2.70
CA THR A 315 -0.81 -10.10 4.09
C THR A 315 0.15 -9.12 4.75
N THR A 316 1.24 -8.76 4.05
CA THR A 316 2.25 -7.80 4.53
C THR A 316 1.65 -6.40 4.70
N ILE A 317 0.85 -5.94 3.73
CA ILE A 317 0.19 -4.63 3.76
C ILE A 317 -0.88 -4.58 4.84
N GLY A 318 -1.72 -5.60 4.97
CA GLY A 318 -2.75 -5.67 5.99
C GLY A 318 -2.17 -5.56 7.41
N ARG A 319 -1.04 -6.24 7.67
CA ARG A 319 -0.32 -6.11 8.94
C ARG A 319 0.23 -4.70 9.16
N ALA A 320 0.91 -4.12 8.16
CA ALA A 320 1.46 -2.77 8.28
C ALA A 320 0.36 -1.70 8.42
N ALA A 321 -0.79 -1.89 7.78
CA ALA A 321 -1.96 -1.03 7.87
C ALA A 321 -2.61 -1.13 9.27
N ASN A 322 -2.73 -2.34 9.81
CA ASN A 322 -3.22 -2.55 11.17
C ASN A 322 -2.31 -1.86 12.20
N ASP A 323 -0.99 -2.05 12.09
CA ASP A 323 0.01 -1.39 12.95
C ASP A 323 -0.13 0.14 12.88
N PHE A 324 -0.32 0.70 11.67
CA PHE A 324 -0.49 2.13 11.45
C PHE A 324 -1.77 2.66 12.13
N VAL A 325 -2.90 2.01 11.87
CA VAL A 325 -4.20 2.36 12.46
C VAL A 325 -4.15 2.30 13.97
N SER A 326 -3.58 1.22 14.53
CA SER A 326 -3.42 1.04 15.96
C SER A 326 -2.62 2.21 16.55
N ARG A 327 -1.44 2.53 15.98
CA ARG A 327 -0.58 3.59 16.50
C ARG A 327 -1.22 4.98 16.41
N VAL A 328 -1.86 5.31 15.28
CA VAL A 328 -2.57 6.59 15.13
C VAL A 328 -3.72 6.66 16.14
N SER A 329 -4.53 5.61 16.29
CA SER A 329 -5.65 5.58 17.23
C SER A 329 -5.20 5.75 18.68
N THR A 330 -4.14 5.05 19.10
CA THR A 330 -3.56 5.18 20.44
C THR A 330 -3.00 6.58 20.69
N ALA A 331 -2.33 7.19 19.70
CA ALA A 331 -1.81 8.55 19.83
C ALA A 331 -2.93 9.59 20.01
N VAL A 332 -4.07 9.40 19.34
CA VAL A 332 -5.25 10.26 19.49
C VAL A 332 -5.90 10.09 20.85
N GLN A 333 -6.11 8.83 21.28
CA GLN A 333 -6.71 8.52 22.58
C GLN A 333 -5.89 9.08 23.75
N ASN A 334 -4.56 8.96 23.66
CA ASN A 334 -3.64 9.43 24.68
C ASN A 334 -3.26 10.91 24.54
N GLN A 335 -3.75 11.61 23.50
CA GLN A 335 -3.39 12.99 23.18
C GLN A 335 -1.87 13.21 23.06
N SER A 336 -1.10 12.17 22.71
CA SER A 336 0.37 12.20 22.74
C SER A 336 1.02 12.79 21.48
N GLY A 337 0.20 13.17 20.50
CA GLY A 337 0.66 13.57 19.18
C GLY A 337 1.22 12.40 18.38
N ILE A 338 1.17 12.52 17.05
CA ILE A 338 1.62 11.47 16.14
C ILE A 338 3.13 11.65 15.91
N ARG A 339 3.96 10.82 16.54
CA ARG A 339 5.43 10.84 16.43
C ARG A 339 5.94 9.59 15.72
N ASP A 340 7.12 9.67 15.12
CA ASP A 340 7.84 8.52 14.53
C ASP A 340 7.06 7.74 13.46
N MET A 341 6.39 8.45 12.55
CA MET A 341 5.63 7.84 11.45
C MET A 341 6.48 7.48 10.23
N ALA A 342 7.74 7.91 10.18
CA ALA A 342 8.60 7.75 9.01
C ALA A 342 8.74 6.28 8.56
N GLU A 343 8.70 5.31 9.48
CA GLU A 343 8.76 3.89 9.14
C GLU A 343 7.57 3.41 8.29
N PHE A 344 6.39 4.03 8.46
CA PHE A 344 5.19 3.66 7.72
C PHE A 344 5.26 4.07 6.25
N ARG A 345 6.14 5.03 5.89
CA ARG A 345 6.43 5.32 4.48
C ARG A 345 6.90 4.04 3.77
N ASP A 346 7.84 3.32 4.37
CA ASP A 346 8.51 2.18 3.74
C ASP A 346 7.77 0.86 3.99
N ARG A 347 7.03 0.74 5.11
CA ARG A 347 6.28 -0.48 5.48
C ARG A 347 4.86 -0.52 4.93
N LEU A 348 4.20 0.63 4.79
CA LEU A 348 2.80 0.73 4.36
C LEU A 348 2.66 1.56 3.08
N GLY A 349 3.18 2.78 3.07
CA GLY A 349 2.99 3.76 2.02
C GLY A 349 3.42 3.27 0.64
N VAL A 350 4.72 3.10 0.44
CA VAL A 350 5.28 2.62 -0.83
C VAL A 350 4.74 1.21 -1.19
N PRO A 351 4.71 0.23 -0.28
CA PRO A 351 4.12 -1.07 -0.57
C PRO A 351 2.65 -1.05 -1.02
N ALA A 352 1.81 -0.18 -0.47
CA ALA A 352 0.40 -0.05 -0.83
C ALA A 352 0.20 0.40 -2.28
N LEU A 353 1.12 1.21 -2.80
CA LEU A 353 1.09 1.73 -4.17
C LEU A 353 1.55 0.71 -5.21
N ASN A 354 2.30 -0.31 -4.80
CA ASN A 354 2.72 -1.42 -5.66
C ASN A 354 1.65 -2.52 -5.63
N ARG A 355 1.54 -3.36 -6.67
CA ARG A 355 0.55 -4.45 -6.74
C ARG A 355 1.24 -5.80 -6.78
N THR A 356 1.59 -6.31 -7.95
CA THR A 356 2.20 -7.62 -8.06
C THR A 356 3.72 -7.48 -8.02
N LEU A 357 4.35 -7.27 -9.18
CA LEU A 357 5.79 -7.27 -9.33
C LEU A 357 6.47 -6.12 -8.58
N GLY A 358 5.87 -4.92 -8.57
CA GLY A 358 6.46 -3.72 -8.01
C GLY A 358 6.81 -3.83 -6.52
N HIS A 359 6.11 -4.69 -5.77
CA HIS A 359 6.40 -4.92 -4.35
C HIS A 359 7.74 -5.66 -4.15
N TRP A 360 8.11 -6.49 -5.12
CA TRP A 360 9.21 -7.45 -5.05
C TRP A 360 10.47 -7.00 -5.78
N VAL A 361 10.42 -5.86 -6.48
CA VAL A 361 11.56 -5.37 -7.27
C VAL A 361 12.03 -4.00 -6.82
N GLU A 362 13.30 -3.76 -7.07
CA GLU A 362 13.96 -2.49 -6.86
C GLU A 362 14.84 -2.13 -8.07
N ALA A 363 14.98 -0.84 -8.33
CA ALA A 363 15.89 -0.32 -9.33
C ALA A 363 17.26 -0.05 -8.71
N VAL A 364 18.33 -0.37 -9.42
CA VAL A 364 19.71 -0.13 -9.01
C VAL A 364 20.40 0.80 -9.99
N VAL A 365 20.74 2.00 -9.53
CA VAL A 365 21.46 3.04 -10.29
C VAL A 365 22.78 3.30 -9.57
N ASP A 366 23.91 3.09 -10.22
CA ASP A 366 25.25 3.28 -9.64
C ASP A 366 25.44 2.61 -8.27
N GLY A 367 24.87 1.41 -8.10
CA GLY A 367 24.90 0.63 -6.85
C GLY A 367 23.98 1.15 -5.73
N LYS A 368 23.18 2.20 -5.98
CA LYS A 368 22.15 2.69 -5.05
C LYS A 368 20.79 2.11 -5.42
N ILE A 369 20.02 1.76 -4.39
CA ILE A 369 18.71 1.14 -4.50
C ILE A 369 17.61 2.21 -4.51
N PHE A 370 16.69 2.10 -5.46
CA PHE A 370 15.52 2.95 -5.63
C PHE A 370 14.26 2.06 -5.69
N PRO A 371 13.29 2.24 -4.79
CA PRO A 371 12.10 1.39 -4.77
C PRO A 371 11.19 1.68 -5.97
N CYS A 372 10.40 0.68 -6.38
CA CYS A 372 9.21 0.91 -7.19
C CYS A 372 8.22 1.74 -6.34
N ILE A 373 7.81 2.90 -6.86
CA ILE A 373 6.93 3.84 -6.14
C ILE A 373 5.45 3.62 -6.45
N TYR A 374 5.15 2.98 -7.59
CA TYR A 374 3.80 2.69 -8.02
C TYR A 374 3.79 1.57 -9.06
N GLU A 375 2.73 0.76 -9.04
CA GLU A 375 2.41 -0.19 -10.09
C GLU A 375 0.95 -0.01 -10.50
N ASP A 376 0.73 0.30 -11.77
CA ASP A 376 -0.63 0.52 -12.26
C ASP A 376 -1.40 -0.80 -12.43
N PRO A 377 -2.72 -0.76 -12.66
CA PRO A 377 -3.52 -1.96 -12.86
C PRO A 377 -3.10 -2.84 -14.05
N GLN A 378 -2.31 -2.31 -14.98
CA GLN A 378 -1.80 -3.01 -16.15
C GLN A 378 -0.44 -3.68 -15.86
N GLY A 379 0.11 -3.53 -14.66
CA GLY A 379 1.41 -4.08 -14.27
C GLY A 379 2.60 -3.22 -14.72
N VAL A 380 2.35 -1.98 -15.16
CA VAL A 380 3.42 -1.04 -15.50
C VAL A 380 4.03 -0.51 -14.20
N LEU A 381 5.35 -0.52 -14.14
CA LEU A 381 6.13 -0.13 -12.98
C LEU A 381 6.59 1.32 -13.10
N TYR A 382 6.59 2.03 -11.98
CA TYR A 382 7.06 3.41 -11.89
C TYR A 382 8.14 3.49 -10.81
N PHE A 383 9.32 3.98 -11.18
CA PHE A 383 10.46 4.14 -10.26
C PHE A 383 10.85 5.61 -10.15
N ALA A 384 11.13 6.08 -8.92
CA ALA A 384 11.74 7.38 -8.69
C ALA A 384 13.27 7.22 -8.73
N VAL A 385 13.88 7.53 -9.87
CA VAL A 385 15.33 7.40 -10.10
C VAL A 385 15.98 8.77 -10.26
N PRO A 386 17.31 8.91 -10.04
CA PRO A 386 17.99 10.19 -10.21
C PRO A 386 17.75 10.78 -11.61
N SER A 387 17.55 12.10 -11.72
CA SER A 387 17.24 12.74 -13.01
C SER A 387 18.34 12.55 -14.07
N ASN A 388 19.58 12.26 -13.66
CA ASN A 388 20.70 11.99 -14.55
C ASN A 388 20.85 10.51 -14.95
N ALA A 389 20.04 9.60 -14.40
CA ALA A 389 20.13 8.16 -14.68
C ALA A 389 19.78 7.87 -16.15
N ARG A 390 20.74 7.35 -16.93
CA ARG A 390 20.51 6.94 -18.34
C ARG A 390 20.19 5.46 -18.49
N MET A 391 20.54 4.68 -17.47
CA MET A 391 20.24 3.27 -17.39
C MET A 391 20.19 2.82 -15.93
N PHE A 392 19.45 1.75 -15.66
CA PHE A 392 19.47 1.08 -14.36
C PHE A 392 19.06 -0.38 -14.50
N GLU A 393 19.34 -1.19 -13.48
CA GLU A 393 18.92 -2.58 -13.42
C GLU A 393 17.73 -2.73 -12.49
N ILE A 394 16.69 -3.46 -12.90
CA ILE A 394 15.63 -3.94 -12.02
C ILE A 394 16.03 -5.34 -11.55
N GLN A 395 16.05 -5.52 -10.24
CA GLN A 395 16.36 -6.79 -9.59
C GLN A 395 15.35 -7.10 -8.49
N GLU A 396 15.38 -8.34 -7.99
CA GLU A 396 14.64 -8.72 -6.80
C GLU A 396 15.09 -7.89 -5.59
N LYS A 397 14.12 -7.42 -4.80
CA LYS A 397 14.37 -6.68 -3.57
C LYS A 397 15.17 -7.53 -2.59
N THR A 398 16.25 -6.99 -2.06
CA THR A 398 17.07 -7.71 -1.05
C THR A 398 16.38 -7.64 0.31
N GLU A 399 15.47 -8.57 0.60
CA GLU A 399 14.81 -8.66 1.90
C GLU A 399 15.71 -9.37 2.92
N LYS A 400 15.88 -8.79 4.12
CA LYS A 400 16.81 -9.32 5.14
C LYS A 400 16.40 -10.67 5.72
N THR A 401 15.14 -11.07 5.56
CA THR A 401 14.53 -12.18 6.29
C THR A 401 13.70 -13.12 5.43
N GLY A 402 13.56 -12.84 4.13
CA GLY A 402 12.70 -13.59 3.21
C GLY A 402 13.48 -14.52 2.28
N GLY A 403 12.92 -15.70 1.99
CA GLY A 403 13.38 -16.50 0.85
C GLY A 403 13.10 -15.79 -0.48
N ARG A 404 13.82 -16.18 -1.55
CA ARG A 404 13.59 -15.60 -2.88
C ARG A 404 12.17 -15.89 -3.36
N VAL A 405 11.49 -14.84 -3.79
CA VAL A 405 10.13 -14.86 -4.35
C VAL A 405 10.18 -14.87 -5.88
N LEU A 406 11.17 -14.19 -6.46
CA LEU A 406 11.42 -14.16 -7.89
C LEU A 406 12.44 -15.25 -8.29
N PRO A 407 12.48 -15.64 -9.58
CA PRO A 407 13.50 -16.55 -10.07
C PRO A 407 14.92 -16.00 -9.84
N PRO A 408 15.92 -16.85 -9.55
CA PRO A 408 17.26 -16.39 -9.17
C PRO A 408 17.99 -15.59 -10.26
N SER A 409 17.57 -15.74 -11.51
CA SER A 409 18.10 -15.09 -12.70
C SER A 409 17.32 -13.83 -13.13
N PHE A 410 16.36 -13.36 -12.33
CA PHE A 410 15.55 -12.20 -12.66
C PHE A 410 16.40 -10.91 -12.65
N ARG A 411 16.61 -10.33 -13.83
CA ARG A 411 17.34 -9.06 -14.01
C ARG A 411 16.91 -8.36 -15.28
N LEU A 412 16.38 -7.14 -15.18
CA LEU A 412 15.99 -6.36 -16.36
C LEU A 412 16.83 -5.09 -16.46
N THR A 413 17.45 -4.86 -17.61
CA THR A 413 18.21 -3.63 -17.87
C THR A 413 17.30 -2.62 -18.53
N VAL A 414 17.18 -1.44 -17.93
CA VAL A 414 16.29 -0.38 -18.41
C VAL A 414 17.13 0.75 -19.00
N LYS A 415 16.84 1.14 -20.24
CA LYS A 415 17.39 2.32 -20.90
C LYS A 415 16.45 3.49 -20.70
N VAL A 416 16.96 4.63 -20.23
CA VAL A 416 16.17 5.81 -19.93
C VAL A 416 16.63 6.96 -20.82
N PRO A 417 15.72 7.65 -21.54
CA PRO A 417 16.10 8.81 -22.31
C PRO A 417 16.68 9.91 -21.39
N PRO A 418 17.60 10.75 -21.90
CA PRO A 418 18.02 11.93 -21.17
C PRO A 418 16.80 12.80 -20.86
N ARG A 419 16.82 13.49 -19.72
CA ARG A 419 15.75 14.43 -19.38
C ARG A 419 15.69 15.47 -20.50
N THR A 420 14.57 15.49 -21.22
CA THR A 420 14.24 16.64 -22.08
C THR A 420 14.02 17.78 -21.10
N ILE A 421 15.01 18.67 -21.00
CA ILE A 421 14.78 19.98 -20.39
C ILE A 421 13.84 20.63 -21.38
N VAL A 422 12.53 20.42 -21.18
CA VAL A 422 11.56 21.37 -21.68
C VAL A 422 12.00 22.62 -20.97
N ASP A 423 12.64 23.54 -21.70
CA ASP A 423 12.90 24.87 -21.21
C ASP A 423 11.52 25.40 -20.83
N SER A 424 11.13 25.18 -19.57
CA SER A 424 9.98 25.82 -18.95
C SER A 424 10.16 27.26 -19.38
N PRO A 425 9.23 27.81 -20.19
CA PRO A 425 9.43 29.10 -20.83
C PRO A 425 9.95 29.97 -19.72
N VAL A 426 11.20 30.40 -19.84
CA VAL A 426 11.80 31.29 -18.86
C VAL A 426 10.77 32.38 -18.82
N THR A 427 9.99 32.43 -17.74
CA THR A 427 9.07 33.51 -17.51
C THR A 427 10.05 34.64 -17.38
N GLU A 428 10.36 35.30 -18.52
CA GLU A 428 11.14 36.51 -18.58
C GLU A 428 10.55 37.30 -17.42
N PRO A 429 11.34 37.55 -16.36
CA PRO A 429 10.81 38.14 -15.15
C PRO A 429 10.12 39.39 -15.64
N ALA A 430 8.77 39.37 -15.58
CA ALA A 430 7.95 40.31 -16.31
C ALA A 430 8.56 41.66 -16.04
N THR A 431 9.16 42.27 -17.06
CA THR A 431 9.91 43.50 -16.91
C THR A 431 8.97 44.41 -16.19
N VAL A 432 9.22 44.60 -14.90
CA VAL A 432 8.46 45.51 -14.08
C VAL A 432 8.84 46.81 -14.72
N LEU A 433 7.99 47.29 -15.62
CA LEU A 433 7.97 48.66 -16.07
C LEU A 433 8.02 49.44 -14.76
N GLU A 434 9.20 49.96 -14.46
CA GLU A 434 9.44 50.91 -13.39
C GLU A 434 8.45 52.03 -13.64
N GLY A 435 7.31 51.93 -12.95
CA GLY A 435 6.36 52.99 -12.79
C GLY A 435 7.13 54.11 -12.13
N VAL A 436 7.44 55.12 -12.93
CA VAL A 436 7.84 56.47 -12.55
C VAL A 436 7.22 56.81 -11.20
N ILE A 437 8.04 56.79 -10.15
CA ILE A 437 7.67 57.33 -8.84
C ILE A 437 7.57 58.85 -9.05
N PRO A 438 6.39 59.47 -8.89
CA PRO A 438 6.32 60.93 -8.88
C PRO A 438 7.09 61.44 -7.66
N ALA A 439 8.13 62.21 -7.94
CA ALA A 439 8.86 62.96 -6.93
C ALA A 439 7.89 63.94 -6.22
N GLY A 440 7.72 63.79 -4.91
CA GLY A 440 7.07 64.82 -4.11
C GLY A 440 6.42 64.30 -2.84
N GLN A 441 7.15 64.34 -1.73
CA GLN A 441 6.79 65.03 -0.49
C GLN A 441 7.64 64.49 0.66
N ASN A 442 8.80 65.11 0.86
CA ASN A 442 9.51 65.06 2.14
C ASN A 442 8.70 65.87 3.16
N ALA A 443 7.97 65.19 4.05
CA ALA A 443 7.47 65.80 5.27
C ALA A 443 8.57 65.72 6.36
N PRO A 444 8.90 66.83 7.05
CA PRO A 444 9.90 66.83 8.10
C PRO A 444 9.41 66.10 9.35
N MET A 445 10.24 65.17 9.81
CA MET A 445 10.06 64.36 11.00
C MET A 445 10.28 65.22 12.26
N ALA A 446 9.28 65.26 13.14
CA ALA A 446 9.35 65.93 14.43
C ALA A 446 10.31 65.18 15.40
N PRO A 447 11.07 65.89 16.26
CA PRO A 447 11.99 65.27 17.20
C PRO A 447 11.26 64.65 18.40
N ALA A 448 11.71 63.44 18.76
CA ALA A 448 11.21 62.63 19.86
C ALA A 448 11.52 63.25 21.24
N GLU A 449 10.54 63.18 22.15
CA GLU A 449 10.67 63.53 23.56
C GLU A 449 11.57 62.53 24.33
N PRO A 450 12.40 63.00 25.28
CA PRO A 450 13.19 62.14 26.15
C PRO A 450 12.37 61.61 27.34
N THR A 451 12.49 60.31 27.59
CA THR A 451 11.92 59.57 28.73
C THR A 451 12.58 59.96 30.06
N PRO A 452 11.82 60.02 31.18
CA PRO A 452 12.35 60.40 32.48
C PRO A 452 13.08 59.26 33.20
N LYS A 453 14.18 59.62 33.85
CA LYS A 453 14.98 58.79 34.76
C LYS A 453 14.17 58.37 35.99
N GLY A 454 14.09 57.07 36.24
CA GLY A 454 13.66 56.51 37.51
C GLY A 454 14.82 56.50 38.52
N SER A 455 14.65 57.26 39.60
CA SER A 455 15.43 57.19 40.84
C SER A 455 14.64 56.39 41.88
N GLY A 456 15.30 55.51 42.63
CA GLY A 456 14.68 54.86 43.78
C GLY A 456 15.52 53.76 44.38
N ASP A 457 16.58 54.13 45.10
CA ASP A 457 17.09 53.37 46.24
C ASP A 457 16.14 53.59 47.43
N LEU A 458 15.77 52.50 48.12
CA LEU A 458 15.63 52.39 49.58
C LEU A 458 15.59 50.92 49.98
#